data_AF-A0A6V7VV81-F1
#
_entry.id   AF-A0A6V7VV81-F1
#
_cell.length_a   1.000
_cell.length_b   1.000
_cell.length_c   1.000
_cell.angle_alpha   90.00
_cell.angle_beta   90.00
_cell.angle_gamma   90.00
#
_symmetry.space_group_name_H-M   'P 1'
#
loop_
_entity.id
_entity.type
_entity.pdbx_description
1 polymer ?
#
loop_
_entity_poly.entity_id
_entity_poly.type
_entity_poly.pdbx_seq_one_letter_code
_entity_poly.pdbx_strand_id
1 'polypeptide(L)'
;MEEEFSKIFPNFYKRIYYLRPDFDEIEKFRLIQSCCDFVDPEIILKTNHSTSKGLKLIGGPNFINYKYFDHLRSDILEIFKFNEDVILNISQLWNNTKFRNFFYIFIYDDFSHKLCVHIRVGDFIGLGESKSEQVVSSVNFITNKLASENVGNVLNFSLILFSSQDQNNFIENLKFKNELFNNIYRVSDLKLSRGEEMCLANQVCDSLLLSAPFSTFGFWMAYLLPEGRKIFSIRKQVKTFPFAFDTLNNLPPNWFQIEENLISKNI
;
A
#
# COMPACT_ATOMS: atom_id res chain seq x y z
N MET A 1 3.07 16.12 -12.11
CA MET A 1 3.17 14.67 -11.83
C MET A 1 4.60 14.19 -11.98
N GLU A 2 5.27 14.37 -13.13
CA GLU A 2 6.68 13.94 -13.30
C GLU A 2 7.66 14.68 -12.37
N GLU A 3 7.48 15.99 -12.18
CA GLU A 3 8.30 16.79 -11.25
C GLU A 3 8.16 16.35 -9.79
N GLU A 4 6.92 16.09 -9.35
CA GLU A 4 6.65 15.54 -8.01
C GLU A 4 7.27 14.15 -7.87
N PHE A 5 7.09 13.29 -8.87
CA PHE A 5 7.54 11.91 -8.80
C PHE A 5 9.07 11.78 -8.83
N SER A 6 9.75 12.61 -9.63
CA SER A 6 11.22 12.72 -9.62
C SER A 6 11.76 13.31 -8.31
N LYS A 7 11.01 14.22 -7.67
CA LYS A 7 11.33 14.73 -6.34
C LYS A 7 11.22 13.64 -5.27
N ILE A 8 10.20 12.78 -5.33
CA ILE A 8 10.00 11.69 -4.37
C ILE A 8 10.95 10.51 -4.62
N PHE A 9 11.12 10.09 -5.87
CA PHE A 9 11.88 8.90 -6.29
C PHE A 9 12.98 9.28 -7.30
N PRO A 10 14.13 9.80 -6.86
CA PRO A 10 15.17 10.34 -7.75
C PRO A 10 15.83 9.30 -8.64
N ASN A 11 15.68 8.01 -8.33
CA ASN A 11 16.20 6.91 -9.13
C ASN A 11 15.24 6.43 -10.22
N PHE A 12 13.97 6.82 -10.18
CA PHE A 12 12.95 6.28 -11.07
C PHE A 12 13.31 6.51 -12.54
N TYR A 13 13.54 7.76 -12.92
CA TYR A 13 13.89 8.14 -14.30
C TYR A 13 15.33 7.79 -14.70
N LYS A 14 16.17 7.30 -13.77
CA LYS A 14 17.50 6.77 -14.11
C LYS A 14 17.45 5.34 -14.60
N ARG A 15 16.38 4.60 -14.27
CA ARG A 15 16.23 3.16 -14.52
C ARG A 15 15.03 2.84 -15.39
N ILE A 16 14.04 3.72 -15.45
CA ILE A 16 12.84 3.59 -16.27
C ILE A 16 12.86 4.69 -17.33
N TYR A 17 12.86 4.27 -18.59
CA TYR A 17 12.87 5.15 -19.75
C TYR A 17 11.50 5.15 -20.42
N TYR A 18 10.91 6.31 -20.57
CA TYR A 18 9.70 6.47 -21.37
C TYR A 18 10.09 6.57 -22.84
N LEU A 19 9.31 5.91 -23.70
CA LEU A 19 9.38 6.17 -25.14
C LEU A 19 8.95 7.62 -25.39
N ARG A 20 9.62 8.28 -26.35
CA ARG A 20 9.26 9.65 -26.72
C ARG A 20 7.82 9.71 -27.23
N PRO A 21 7.07 10.81 -26.97
CA PRO A 21 5.68 10.92 -27.40
C PRO A 21 5.45 10.79 -28.91
N ASP A 22 6.46 11.15 -29.71
CA ASP A 22 6.53 11.09 -31.18
C ASP A 22 7.13 9.77 -31.72
N PHE A 23 7.31 8.77 -30.85
CA PHE A 23 7.80 7.46 -31.27
C PHE A 23 6.66 6.67 -31.93
N ASP A 24 6.43 6.94 -33.22
CA ASP A 24 5.28 6.42 -33.99
C ASP A 24 5.48 5.00 -34.53
N GLU A 25 6.71 4.47 -34.48
CA GLU A 25 7.04 3.11 -34.94
C GLU A 25 6.74 2.04 -33.88
N ILE A 26 5.57 2.15 -33.25
CA ILE A 26 5.11 1.29 -32.16
C ILE A 26 3.97 0.37 -32.56
N GLU A 27 4.10 -0.91 -32.22
CA GLU A 27 2.97 -1.82 -32.18
C GLU A 27 2.30 -1.75 -30.81
N LYS A 28 0.96 -1.67 -30.78
CA LYS A 28 0.21 -1.73 -29.53
C LYS A 28 -0.07 -3.19 -29.17
N PHE A 29 0.45 -3.65 -28.04
CA PHE A 29 0.22 -5.00 -27.56
C PHE A 29 -0.62 -5.00 -26.29
N ARG A 30 -1.79 -5.65 -26.32
CA ARG A 30 -2.63 -5.79 -25.14
C ARG A 30 -2.14 -6.95 -24.28
N LEU A 31 -1.24 -6.66 -23.34
CA LEU A 31 -0.65 -7.69 -22.47
C LEU A 31 -1.69 -8.31 -21.54
N ILE A 32 -2.53 -7.49 -20.91
CA ILE A 32 -3.50 -7.95 -19.90
C ILE A 32 -4.92 -7.57 -20.33
N GLN A 33 -5.81 -8.56 -20.34
CA GLN A 33 -7.21 -8.38 -20.74
C GLN A 33 -8.15 -8.02 -19.58
N SER A 34 -7.80 -8.45 -18.36
CA SER A 34 -8.48 -8.11 -17.09
C SER A 34 -7.56 -7.26 -16.21
N CYS A 35 -8.03 -6.75 -15.07
CA CYS A 35 -7.23 -5.87 -14.23
C CYS A 35 -6.02 -6.53 -13.59
N CYS A 36 -6.07 -7.83 -13.39
CA CYS A 36 -5.26 -8.38 -12.33
C CYS A 36 -4.74 -9.79 -12.63
N ASP A 37 -5.07 -10.36 -13.78
CA ASP A 37 -4.46 -11.63 -14.17
C ASP A 37 -2.96 -11.45 -14.44
N PHE A 38 -2.18 -12.41 -13.96
CA PHE A 38 -0.79 -12.53 -14.36
C PHE A 38 -0.73 -13.16 -15.75
N VAL A 39 -0.13 -12.43 -16.69
CA VAL A 39 0.22 -12.90 -18.02
C VAL A 39 1.73 -12.91 -18.09
N ASP A 40 2.32 -14.06 -18.36
CA ASP A 40 3.76 -14.19 -18.50
C ASP A 40 4.27 -13.27 -19.61
N PRO A 41 5.16 -12.28 -19.31
CA PRO A 41 5.71 -11.37 -20.31
C PRO A 41 6.46 -12.08 -21.44
N GLU A 42 6.89 -13.34 -21.28
CA GLU A 42 7.48 -14.12 -22.37
C GLU A 42 6.56 -14.25 -23.60
N ILE A 43 5.25 -14.05 -23.45
CA ILE A 43 4.32 -14.03 -24.59
C ILE A 43 4.70 -12.97 -25.63
N ILE A 44 5.33 -11.87 -25.19
CA ILE A 44 5.84 -10.81 -26.06
C ILE A 44 6.96 -11.38 -26.94
N LEU A 45 7.87 -12.17 -26.37
CA LEU A 45 8.98 -12.77 -27.12
C LEU A 45 8.52 -13.85 -28.10
N LYS A 46 7.39 -14.50 -27.82
CA LYS A 46 6.80 -15.56 -28.64
C LYS A 46 5.91 -15.01 -29.77
N THR A 47 5.54 -13.74 -29.70
CA THR A 47 4.70 -13.08 -30.72
C THR A 47 5.58 -12.41 -31.77
N ASN A 48 5.25 -12.56 -33.05
CA ASN A 48 6.05 -11.98 -34.12
C ASN A 48 5.81 -10.47 -34.22
N HIS A 49 6.79 -9.68 -33.75
CA HIS A 49 6.79 -8.22 -33.78
C HIS A 49 7.68 -7.63 -34.89
N SER A 50 8.04 -8.42 -35.91
CA SER A 50 9.11 -8.15 -36.89
C SER A 50 9.01 -6.84 -37.69
N THR A 51 7.90 -6.12 -37.62
CA THR A 51 7.67 -4.87 -38.36
C THR A 51 7.70 -3.61 -37.48
N SER A 52 7.81 -3.73 -36.16
CA SER A 52 7.83 -2.58 -35.24
C SER A 52 9.21 -2.34 -34.64
N LYS A 53 9.56 -1.06 -34.40
CA LYS A 53 10.80 -0.69 -33.68
C LYS A 53 10.61 -0.63 -32.17
N GLY A 54 9.36 -0.71 -31.70
CA GLY A 54 9.05 -0.81 -30.29
C GLY A 54 7.65 -1.33 -30.03
N LEU A 55 7.44 -1.82 -28.81
CA LEU A 55 6.17 -2.35 -28.35
C LEU A 55 5.58 -1.43 -27.29
N LYS A 56 4.39 -0.88 -27.54
CA LYS A 56 3.62 -0.16 -26.53
C LYS A 56 2.65 -1.14 -25.87
N LEU A 57 2.97 -1.52 -24.63
CA LEU A 57 2.05 -2.28 -23.80
C LEU A 57 0.82 -1.42 -23.50
N ILE A 58 -0.35 -1.94 -23.87
CA ILE A 58 -1.66 -1.33 -23.59
C ILE A 58 -2.52 -2.31 -22.78
N GLY A 59 -3.51 -1.81 -22.06
CA GLY A 59 -4.34 -2.66 -21.18
C GLY A 59 -3.67 -2.97 -19.83
N GLY A 60 -4.37 -3.72 -18.98
CA GLY A 60 -3.96 -4.00 -17.60
C GLY A 60 -4.15 -2.83 -16.65
N PRO A 61 -5.39 -2.56 -16.17
CA PRO A 61 -5.56 -1.58 -15.11
C PRO A 61 -4.73 -2.00 -13.89
N ASN A 62 -3.79 -1.15 -13.51
CA ASN A 62 -3.14 -1.09 -12.20
C ASN A 62 -1.92 -1.99 -11.90
N PHE A 63 -1.60 -3.02 -12.70
CA PHE A 63 -0.44 -3.92 -12.46
C PHE A 63 -0.27 -4.32 -10.98
N ILE A 64 -1.35 -4.76 -10.33
CA ILE A 64 -1.35 -5.14 -8.90
C ILE A 64 -1.16 -6.66 -8.69
N ASN A 65 -0.29 -7.28 -9.49
CA ASN A 65 0.05 -8.70 -9.33
C ASN A 65 1.55 -8.84 -9.03
N TYR A 66 1.87 -9.41 -7.86
CA TYR A 66 3.25 -9.51 -7.40
C TYR A 66 4.16 -10.30 -8.35
N LYS A 67 3.60 -11.25 -9.13
CA LYS A 67 4.39 -12.12 -10.03
C LYS A 67 5.17 -11.35 -11.09
N TYR A 68 4.71 -10.14 -11.47
CA TYR A 68 5.45 -9.27 -12.37
C TYR A 68 6.73 -8.69 -11.74
N PHE A 69 6.79 -8.62 -10.42
CA PHE A 69 7.73 -7.76 -9.69
C PHE A 69 8.59 -8.50 -8.68
N ASP A 70 8.15 -9.65 -8.19
CA ASP A 70 8.78 -10.34 -7.06
C ASP A 70 10.25 -10.69 -7.32
N HIS A 71 10.54 -11.18 -8.52
CA HIS A 71 11.89 -11.48 -8.97
C HIS A 71 12.75 -10.22 -9.20
N LEU A 72 12.14 -9.04 -9.26
CA LEU A 72 12.79 -7.73 -9.43
C LEU A 72 12.75 -6.89 -8.15
N ARG A 73 12.38 -7.48 -7.00
CA ARG A 73 12.10 -6.72 -5.76
C ARG A 73 13.24 -5.78 -5.39
N SER A 74 14.49 -6.24 -5.42
CA SER A 74 15.66 -5.42 -5.10
C SER A 74 15.82 -4.22 -6.03
N ASP A 75 15.61 -4.43 -7.34
CA ASP A 75 15.65 -3.34 -8.32
C ASP A 75 14.51 -2.35 -8.13
N ILE A 76 13.30 -2.85 -7.82
CA ILE A 76 12.14 -2.01 -7.53
C ILE A 76 12.39 -1.14 -6.30
N LEU A 77 12.93 -1.70 -5.21
CA LEU A 77 13.26 -0.93 -4.02
C LEU A 77 14.30 0.17 -4.31
N GLU A 78 15.26 -0.09 -5.20
CA GLU A 78 16.25 0.90 -5.61
C GLU A 78 15.66 1.97 -6.56
N ILE A 79 14.77 1.58 -7.48
CA ILE A 79 14.02 2.48 -8.38
C ILE A 79 13.15 3.44 -7.56
N PHE A 80 12.43 2.91 -6.57
CA PHE A 80 11.51 3.62 -5.69
C PHE A 80 12.16 4.04 -4.36
N LYS A 81 13.48 4.15 -4.32
CA LYS A 81 14.18 4.70 -3.17
C LYS A 81 13.76 6.16 -2.96
N PHE A 82 13.27 6.49 -1.76
CA PHE A 82 12.86 7.85 -1.42
C PHE A 82 14.04 8.81 -1.42
N ASN A 83 13.80 10.05 -1.86
CA ASN A 83 14.75 11.14 -1.77
C ASN A 83 15.08 11.47 -0.31
N GLU A 84 16.37 11.68 -0.01
CA GLU A 84 16.85 12.03 1.34
C GLU A 84 16.20 13.31 1.88
N ASP A 85 15.98 14.33 1.05
CA ASP A 85 15.29 15.56 1.46
C ASP A 85 13.84 15.30 1.84
N VAL A 86 13.16 14.38 1.14
CA VAL A 86 11.78 13.98 1.46
C VAL A 86 11.76 13.18 2.76
N ILE A 87 12.72 12.27 2.94
CA ILE A 87 12.90 11.53 4.19
C ILE A 87 13.06 12.52 5.35
N LEU A 88 14.02 13.44 5.23
CA LEU A 88 14.32 14.46 6.23
C LEU A 88 13.13 15.37 6.50
N ASN A 89 12.42 15.83 5.47
CA ASN A 89 11.25 16.67 5.63
C ASN A 89 10.12 15.94 6.37
N ILE A 90 9.89 14.66 6.07
CA ILE A 90 8.88 13.86 6.77
C ILE A 90 9.30 13.58 8.21
N SER A 91 10.57 13.23 8.43
CA SER A 91 11.14 13.11 9.78
C SER A 91 11.05 14.44 10.54
N GLN A 92 11.22 15.58 9.87
CA GLN A 92 11.11 16.91 10.47
C GLN A 92 9.68 17.36 10.68
N LEU A 93 8.72 17.04 9.82
CA LEU A 93 7.30 17.33 10.07
C LEU A 93 6.84 16.62 11.34
N TRP A 94 7.37 15.43 11.54
CA TRP A 94 7.25 14.69 12.79
C TRP A 94 8.01 15.33 13.95
N ASN A 95 9.22 15.82 13.67
CA ASN A 95 10.14 16.45 14.61
C ASN A 95 10.06 18.01 14.68
N ASN A 96 8.96 18.64 14.22
CA ASN A 96 8.73 20.07 14.44
C ASN A 96 7.57 20.38 15.39
N THR A 97 7.94 21.10 16.45
CA THR A 97 7.10 21.55 17.56
C THR A 97 6.03 22.59 17.21
N LYS A 98 5.74 22.91 15.94
CA LYS A 98 4.58 23.78 15.60
C LYS A 98 3.26 23.02 15.46
N PHE A 99 3.30 21.69 15.36
CA PHE A 99 2.14 20.79 15.56
C PHE A 99 2.01 20.36 17.05
N ARG A 100 2.48 21.22 17.97
CA ARG A 100 2.82 20.91 19.37
C ARG A 100 1.71 20.41 20.28
N ASN A 101 0.44 20.47 19.87
CA ASN A 101 -0.66 20.15 20.77
C ASN A 101 -1.17 18.71 20.68
N PHE A 102 -0.64 17.84 19.79
CA PHE A 102 -1.14 16.45 19.73
C PHE A 102 -0.17 15.37 19.25
N PHE A 103 0.84 15.68 18.43
CA PHE A 103 1.64 14.63 17.76
C PHE A 103 3.09 14.46 18.26
N TYR A 104 3.68 15.51 18.84
CA TYR A 104 5.12 15.55 19.14
C TYR A 104 5.58 14.61 20.27
N ILE A 105 4.79 14.49 21.32
CA ILE A 105 5.12 13.73 22.53
C ILE A 105 4.86 12.22 22.33
N PHE A 106 4.07 11.85 21.32
CA PHE A 106 3.43 10.54 21.32
C PHE A 106 3.99 9.53 20.32
N ILE A 107 5.04 9.82 19.54
CA ILE A 107 5.68 8.76 18.72
C ILE A 107 7.19 8.62 18.92
N TYR A 108 7.96 9.69 19.09
CA TYR A 108 9.41 9.52 19.35
C TYR A 108 9.70 8.87 20.72
N ASP A 109 8.83 9.10 21.71
CA ASP A 109 8.86 8.47 23.04
C ASP A 109 7.84 7.34 23.21
N ASP A 110 7.08 7.03 22.16
CA ASP A 110 6.10 5.94 22.19
C ASP A 110 6.72 4.72 21.53
N PHE A 111 7.20 3.84 22.39
CA PHE A 111 7.73 2.54 22.02
C PHE A 111 6.63 1.52 21.63
N SER A 112 5.36 1.96 21.49
CA SER A 112 4.31 1.07 20.98
C SER A 112 4.56 0.65 19.54
N HIS A 113 4.07 -0.53 19.21
CA HIS A 113 4.08 -1.03 17.84
C HIS A 113 3.15 -0.18 16.97
N LYS A 114 3.69 0.38 15.88
CA LYS A 114 2.94 1.19 14.92
C LYS A 114 2.24 0.30 13.90
N LEU A 115 0.96 0.05 14.14
CA LEU A 115 0.09 -0.65 13.20
C LEU A 115 -0.55 0.37 12.26
N CYS A 116 -0.05 0.40 11.02
CA CYS A 116 -0.60 1.24 9.98
C CYS A 116 -1.78 0.58 9.29
N VAL A 117 -2.79 1.36 8.90
CA VAL A 117 -3.98 0.87 8.23
C VAL A 117 -4.26 1.74 7.00
N HIS A 118 -4.13 1.17 5.82
CA HIS A 118 -4.52 1.83 4.58
C HIS A 118 -6.00 1.56 4.29
N ILE A 119 -6.79 2.64 4.31
CA ILE A 119 -8.24 2.68 4.13
C ILE A 119 -8.59 3.35 2.81
N ARG A 120 -9.46 2.70 2.04
CA ARG A 120 -10.01 3.23 0.78
C ARG A 120 -11.47 2.85 0.64
N VAL A 121 -12.34 3.84 0.42
CA VAL A 121 -13.79 3.64 0.25
C VAL A 121 -14.29 4.16 -1.10
N GLY A 122 -14.38 5.48 -1.29
CA GLY A 122 -15.10 6.19 -2.36
C GLY A 122 -15.28 5.45 -3.70
N ASP A 123 -14.30 5.53 -4.59
CA ASP A 123 -14.29 4.92 -5.93
C ASP A 123 -14.20 3.38 -5.93
N PHE A 124 -14.10 2.75 -4.76
CA PHE A 124 -14.03 1.29 -4.59
C PHE A 124 -15.36 0.68 -4.12
N ILE A 125 -16.42 1.49 -3.89
CA ILE A 125 -17.71 0.99 -3.43
C ILE A 125 -18.24 -0.09 -4.38
N GLY A 126 -18.46 -1.30 -3.85
CA GLY A 126 -18.95 -2.46 -4.59
C GLY A 126 -17.86 -3.26 -5.32
N LEU A 127 -16.61 -2.79 -5.28
CA LEU A 127 -15.46 -3.36 -6.00
C LEU A 127 -14.35 -3.83 -5.06
N GLY A 128 -14.45 -3.56 -3.76
CA GLY A 128 -13.42 -3.94 -2.79
C GLY A 128 -13.11 -2.88 -1.74
N GLU A 129 -14.02 -1.94 -1.49
CA GLU A 129 -13.94 -0.89 -0.50
C GLU A 129 -13.65 -1.41 0.91
N SER A 130 -13.00 -0.60 1.72
CA SER A 130 -12.86 -0.83 3.15
C SER A 130 -14.23 -0.77 3.80
N LYS A 131 -14.56 -1.77 4.62
CA LYS A 131 -15.80 -1.80 5.41
C LYS A 131 -15.44 -1.62 6.89
N SER A 132 -16.17 -0.78 7.61
CA SER A 132 -15.83 -0.39 8.98
C SER A 132 -15.67 -1.59 9.92
N GLU A 133 -16.63 -2.52 9.90
CA GLU A 133 -16.57 -3.74 10.72
C GLU A 133 -15.36 -4.62 10.36
N GLN A 134 -15.06 -4.77 9.07
CA GLN A 134 -13.92 -5.54 8.61
C GLN A 134 -12.58 -4.91 9.05
N VAL A 135 -12.47 -3.58 8.96
CA VAL A 135 -11.29 -2.83 9.44
C VAL A 135 -11.10 -3.02 10.94
N VAL A 136 -12.14 -2.78 11.74
CA VAL A 136 -12.07 -2.87 13.22
C VAL A 136 -11.71 -4.28 13.67
N SER A 137 -12.41 -5.29 13.18
CA SER A 137 -12.13 -6.69 13.55
C SER A 137 -10.76 -7.17 13.06
N SER A 138 -10.30 -6.73 11.89
CA SER A 138 -8.95 -7.06 11.40
C SER A 138 -7.87 -6.43 12.28
N VAL A 139 -8.06 -5.17 12.68
CA VAL A 139 -7.16 -4.48 13.61
C VAL A 139 -7.11 -5.21 14.97
N ASN A 140 -8.25 -5.64 15.51
CA ASN A 140 -8.30 -6.45 16.74
C ASN A 140 -7.61 -7.80 16.57
N PHE A 141 -7.82 -8.49 15.45
CA PHE A 141 -7.15 -9.74 15.15
C PHE A 141 -5.63 -9.57 15.09
N ILE A 142 -5.13 -8.57 14.37
CA ILE A 142 -3.70 -8.31 14.20
C ILE A 142 -3.05 -7.99 15.55
N THR A 143 -3.66 -7.11 16.34
CA THR A 143 -3.12 -6.75 17.66
C THR A 143 -3.04 -7.96 18.59
N ASN A 144 -4.09 -8.77 18.67
CA ASN A 144 -4.09 -10.00 19.47
C ASN A 144 -3.04 -11.02 18.96
N LYS A 145 -2.92 -11.16 17.64
CA LYS A 145 -1.92 -12.05 17.02
C LYS A 145 -0.49 -11.59 17.34
N LEU A 146 -0.20 -10.31 17.15
CA LEU A 146 1.14 -9.76 17.40
C LEU A 146 1.48 -9.75 18.90
N ALA A 147 0.50 -9.49 19.77
CA ALA A 147 0.68 -9.58 21.22
C ALA A 147 0.99 -11.01 21.67
N SER A 148 0.29 -12.01 21.12
CA SER A 148 0.51 -13.42 21.47
C SER A 148 1.81 -14.00 20.90
N GLU A 149 2.32 -13.47 19.78
CA GLU A 149 3.63 -13.86 19.22
C GLU A 149 4.83 -13.32 20.01
N ASN A 150 4.64 -12.29 20.84
CA ASN A 150 5.68 -11.65 21.64
C ASN A 150 5.50 -11.94 23.14
N VAL A 151 5.39 -13.23 23.47
CA VAL A 151 5.21 -13.70 24.86
C VAL A 151 6.33 -13.16 25.76
N GLY A 152 5.99 -12.28 26.71
CA GLY A 152 6.91 -11.71 27.68
C GLY A 152 7.08 -10.19 27.61
N ASN A 153 6.65 -9.54 26.52
CA ASN A 153 6.62 -8.09 26.39
C ASN A 153 5.18 -7.60 26.23
N VAL A 154 4.77 -6.61 27.04
CA VAL A 154 3.50 -5.91 26.83
C VAL A 154 3.63 -5.07 25.55
N LEU A 155 2.94 -5.50 24.49
CA LEU A 155 2.81 -4.71 23.27
C LEU A 155 1.62 -3.79 23.39
N ASN A 156 1.91 -2.51 23.61
CA ASN A 156 0.97 -1.45 23.28
C ASN A 156 1.04 -1.18 21.78
N PHE A 157 -0.04 -0.64 21.23
CA PHE A 157 -0.15 -0.29 19.82
C PHE A 157 -0.54 1.17 19.64
N SER A 158 0.03 1.80 18.62
CA SER A 158 -0.45 3.05 18.07
C SER A 158 -0.96 2.80 16.65
N LEU A 159 -2.21 3.21 16.38
CA LEU A 159 -2.82 3.06 15.07
C LEU A 159 -2.53 4.28 14.20
N ILE A 160 -2.06 4.05 12.98
CA ILE A 160 -1.82 5.11 12.00
C ILE A 160 -2.71 4.87 10.79
N LEU A 161 -3.71 5.73 10.60
CA LEU A 161 -4.73 5.58 9.59
C LEU A 161 -4.37 6.40 8.35
N PHE A 162 -4.09 5.71 7.25
CA PHE A 162 -3.88 6.28 5.93
C PHE A 162 -5.19 6.24 5.15
N SER A 163 -5.80 7.40 4.90
CA SER A 163 -7.00 7.54 4.09
C SER A 163 -7.00 8.90 3.40
N SER A 164 -7.89 9.09 2.42
CA SER A 164 -8.12 10.43 1.86
C SER A 164 -9.05 11.27 2.75
N GLN A 165 -8.94 12.60 2.64
CA GLN A 165 -9.68 13.57 3.48
C GLN A 165 -11.21 13.49 3.32
N ASP A 166 -11.68 13.11 2.13
CA ASP A 166 -13.10 12.87 1.85
C ASP A 166 -13.67 11.64 2.59
N GLN A 167 -12.83 10.86 3.27
CA GLN A 167 -13.23 9.68 4.05
C GLN A 167 -13.25 9.91 5.57
N ASN A 168 -13.15 11.16 6.04
CA ASN A 168 -13.13 11.46 7.47
C ASN A 168 -14.37 10.91 8.22
N ASN A 169 -15.56 11.00 7.63
CA ASN A 169 -16.78 10.41 8.20
C ASN A 169 -16.67 8.88 8.39
N PHE A 170 -15.99 8.18 7.48
CA PHE A 170 -15.76 6.74 7.62
C PHE A 170 -14.83 6.46 8.80
N ILE A 171 -13.72 7.21 8.92
CA ILE A 171 -12.77 7.06 10.02
C ILE A 171 -13.42 7.34 11.38
N GLU A 172 -14.22 8.40 11.48
CA GLU A 172 -14.90 8.76 12.73
C GLU A 172 -15.86 7.68 13.23
N ASN A 173 -16.38 6.85 12.33
CA ASN A 173 -17.24 5.72 12.66
C ASN A 173 -16.47 4.44 13.03
N LEU A 174 -15.14 4.42 12.92
CA LEU A 174 -14.33 3.28 13.34
C LEU A 174 -14.24 3.24 14.87
N LYS A 175 -14.94 2.29 15.48
CA LYS A 175 -14.96 2.08 16.94
C LYS A 175 -14.01 0.98 17.33
N PHE A 176 -12.74 1.32 17.53
CA PHE A 176 -11.76 0.40 18.09
C PHE A 176 -12.02 0.23 19.59
N LYS A 177 -12.26 -1.02 20.03
CA LYS A 177 -12.53 -1.37 21.44
C LYS A 177 -11.37 -2.15 22.08
N ASN A 178 -10.15 -1.96 21.60
CA ASN A 178 -8.99 -2.68 22.14
C ASN A 178 -8.29 -1.83 23.20
N GLU A 179 -8.16 -2.38 24.40
CA GLU A 179 -7.43 -1.77 25.53
C GLU A 179 -5.93 -1.64 25.25
N LEU A 180 -5.41 -2.33 24.22
CA LEU A 180 -4.01 -2.26 23.81
C LEU A 180 -3.66 -1.00 23.00
N PHE A 181 -4.63 -0.13 22.67
CA PHE A 181 -4.36 1.09 21.89
C PHE A 181 -4.03 2.29 22.78
N ASN A 182 -2.82 2.81 22.61
CA ASN A 182 -2.41 4.05 23.24
C ASN A 182 -2.93 5.27 22.48
N ASN A 183 -2.78 5.26 21.15
CA ASN A 183 -3.07 6.41 20.30
C ASN A 183 -3.63 5.99 18.94
N ILE A 184 -4.42 6.89 18.33
CA ILE A 184 -4.94 6.75 16.97
C ILE A 184 -4.63 8.05 16.21
N TYR A 185 -3.92 7.91 15.09
CA TYR A 185 -3.47 9.03 14.26
C TYR A 185 -4.10 8.96 12.88
N ARG A 186 -4.48 10.13 12.34
CA ARG A 186 -5.04 10.27 11.00
C ARG A 186 -4.04 11.02 10.13
N VAL A 187 -3.53 10.36 9.09
CA VAL A 187 -2.53 10.96 8.19
C VAL A 187 -3.17 12.04 7.29
N SER A 188 -4.46 11.93 7.02
CA SER A 188 -5.23 12.90 6.22
C SER A 188 -5.15 14.34 6.78
N ASP A 189 -4.98 14.49 8.09
CA ASP A 189 -4.87 15.79 8.78
C ASP A 189 -3.55 16.52 8.45
N LEU A 190 -2.52 15.79 8.02
CA LEU A 190 -1.18 16.31 7.71
C LEU A 190 -1.10 16.91 6.29
N LYS A 191 -2.10 16.66 5.43
CA LYS A 191 -2.15 17.16 4.04
C LYS A 191 -0.91 16.82 3.21
N LEU A 192 -0.33 15.64 3.44
CA LEU A 192 0.81 15.12 2.69
C LEU A 192 0.40 14.77 1.26
N SER A 193 1.34 14.86 0.33
CA SER A 193 1.21 14.23 -0.98
C SER A 193 1.23 12.70 -0.85
N ARG A 194 0.77 11.98 -1.88
CA ARG A 194 0.77 10.51 -1.90
C ARG A 194 2.17 9.92 -1.73
N GLY A 195 3.18 10.53 -2.34
CA GLY A 195 4.57 10.09 -2.19
C GLY A 195 5.10 10.30 -0.78
N GLU A 196 4.73 11.42 -0.15
CA GLU A 196 5.06 11.72 1.25
C GLU A 196 4.34 10.78 2.22
N GLU A 197 3.09 10.40 1.98
CA GLU A 197 2.38 9.39 2.77
C GLU A 197 3.08 8.02 2.68
N MET A 198 3.53 7.60 1.50
CA MET A 198 4.31 6.36 1.35
C MET A 198 5.65 6.45 2.09
N CYS A 199 6.33 7.60 2.02
CA CYS A 199 7.58 7.84 2.74
C CYS A 199 7.34 7.77 4.26
N LEU A 200 6.27 8.39 4.75
CA LEU A 200 5.86 8.30 6.15
C LEU A 200 5.65 6.84 6.55
N ALA A 201 4.85 6.09 5.78
CA ALA A 201 4.60 4.68 6.07
C ALA A 201 5.89 3.85 6.13
N ASN A 202 6.83 4.07 5.19
CA ASN A 202 8.12 3.42 5.17
C ASN A 202 8.96 3.69 6.43
N GLN A 203 8.90 4.92 6.97
CA GLN A 203 9.63 5.31 8.18
C GLN A 203 9.00 4.78 9.46
N VAL A 204 7.67 4.81 9.58
CA VAL A 204 6.99 4.63 10.87
C VAL A 204 6.29 3.29 11.06
N CYS A 205 5.88 2.60 10.00
CA CYS A 205 5.05 1.42 10.13
C CYS A 205 5.88 0.19 10.56
N ASP A 206 5.52 -0.39 11.71
CA ASP A 206 6.06 -1.69 12.13
C ASP A 206 5.31 -2.86 11.49
N SER A 207 4.03 -2.67 11.25
CA SER A 207 3.20 -3.52 10.40
C SER A 207 2.15 -2.69 9.66
N LEU A 208 1.58 -3.26 8.60
CA LEU A 208 0.59 -2.57 7.79
C LEU A 208 -0.58 -3.49 7.43
N LEU A 209 -1.81 -2.98 7.56
CA LEU A 209 -3.05 -3.59 7.11
C LEU A 209 -3.55 -2.90 5.83
N LEU A 210 -3.70 -3.67 4.75
CA LEU A 210 -4.43 -3.30 3.54
C LEU A 210 -5.90 -3.72 3.66
N SER A 211 -6.78 -2.79 4.06
CA SER A 211 -8.22 -3.08 4.14
C SER A 211 -8.94 -3.01 2.78
N ALA A 212 -8.30 -2.38 1.80
CA ALA A 212 -8.70 -2.34 0.40
C ALA A 212 -7.55 -2.87 -0.48
N PRO A 213 -7.38 -4.19 -0.60
CA PRO A 213 -6.24 -4.81 -1.29
C PRO A 213 -6.17 -4.52 -2.80
N PHE A 214 -7.25 -4.00 -3.38
CA PHE A 214 -7.33 -3.55 -4.78
C PHE A 214 -6.67 -2.19 -5.02
N SER A 215 -6.35 -1.45 -3.97
CA SER A 215 -5.74 -0.14 -4.09
C SER A 215 -4.32 -0.27 -4.61
N THR A 216 -4.04 0.20 -5.83
CA THR A 216 -2.66 0.30 -6.36
C THR A 216 -1.77 1.13 -5.43
N PHE A 217 -2.32 2.21 -4.87
CA PHE A 217 -1.64 3.04 -3.90
C PHE A 217 -1.28 2.25 -2.63
N GLY A 218 -2.25 1.50 -2.09
CA GLY A 218 -2.02 0.65 -0.91
C GLY A 218 -1.02 -0.48 -1.19
N PHE A 219 -1.14 -1.13 -2.35
CA PHE A 219 -0.19 -2.17 -2.78
C PHE A 219 1.24 -1.65 -2.78
N TRP A 220 1.51 -0.51 -3.43
CA TRP A 220 2.86 0.07 -3.48
C TRP A 220 3.32 0.57 -2.11
N MET A 221 2.44 1.18 -1.30
CA MET A 221 2.76 1.56 0.07
C MET A 221 3.24 0.36 0.90
N ALA A 222 2.56 -0.78 0.79
CA ALA A 222 2.95 -2.02 1.47
C ALA A 222 4.22 -2.65 0.87
N TYR A 223 4.31 -2.71 -0.45
CA TYR A 223 5.41 -3.36 -1.17
C TYR A 223 6.76 -2.67 -0.92
N LEU A 224 6.74 -1.35 -0.74
CA LEU A 224 7.91 -0.51 -0.48
C LEU A 224 8.29 -0.41 1.01
N LEU A 225 7.59 -1.10 1.93
CA LEU A 225 8.03 -1.15 3.32
C LEU A 225 9.39 -1.87 3.44
N PRO A 226 10.20 -1.51 4.47
CA PRO A 226 11.45 -2.21 4.75
C PRO A 226 11.25 -3.71 4.91
N GLU A 227 12.30 -4.48 4.62
CA GLU A 227 12.28 -5.93 4.80
C GLU A 227 12.01 -6.32 6.27
N GLY A 228 11.30 -7.43 6.47
CA GLY A 228 10.92 -7.92 7.81
C GLY A 228 9.65 -7.30 8.41
N ARG A 229 9.11 -6.22 7.81
CA ARG A 229 7.81 -5.66 8.24
C ARG A 229 6.66 -6.62 7.89
N LYS A 230 5.75 -6.83 8.83
CA LYS A 230 4.59 -7.71 8.64
C LYS A 230 3.48 -6.97 7.89
N ILE A 231 3.03 -7.54 6.78
CA ILE A 231 1.95 -6.99 5.97
C ILE A 231 0.75 -7.92 6.07
N PHE A 232 -0.39 -7.33 6.39
CA PHE A 232 -1.68 -7.97 6.49
C PHE A 232 -2.60 -7.42 5.39
N SER A 233 -3.47 -8.25 4.85
CA SER A 233 -4.55 -7.81 3.97
C SER A 233 -5.83 -8.54 4.25
N ILE A 234 -6.96 -7.85 4.10
CA ILE A 234 -8.27 -8.49 4.20
C ILE A 234 -8.48 -9.34 2.96
N ARG A 235 -8.78 -10.63 3.16
CA ARG A 235 -9.07 -11.55 2.07
C ARG A 235 -10.25 -11.04 1.27
N LYS A 236 -10.03 -10.77 -0.02
CA LYS A 236 -11.09 -10.44 -0.98
C LYS A 236 -10.91 -11.20 -2.28
N GLN A 237 -12.05 -11.55 -2.87
CA GLN A 237 -12.16 -12.13 -4.19
C GLN A 237 -13.29 -11.43 -4.94
N VAL A 238 -12.98 -10.80 -6.06
CA VAL A 238 -13.96 -10.24 -7.00
C VAL A 238 -13.82 -11.00 -8.30
N LYS A 239 -14.94 -11.52 -8.82
CA LYS A 239 -14.97 -12.31 -10.06
C LYS A 239 -15.60 -11.56 -11.24
N THR A 240 -15.99 -10.30 -11.04
CA THR A 240 -16.70 -9.51 -12.04
C THR A 240 -15.71 -9.03 -13.11
N PHE A 241 -15.92 -9.40 -14.37
CA PHE A 241 -15.13 -8.86 -15.48
C PHE A 241 -15.36 -7.35 -15.65
N PRO A 242 -14.32 -6.54 -15.96
CA PRO A 242 -12.91 -6.89 -16.16
C PRO A 242 -12.07 -6.92 -14.87
N PHE A 243 -12.70 -6.82 -13.70
CA PHE A 243 -12.06 -6.68 -12.38
C PHE A 243 -11.90 -8.02 -11.62
N ALA A 244 -11.56 -9.10 -12.32
CA ALA A 244 -11.23 -10.35 -11.65
C ALA A 244 -9.96 -10.17 -10.80
N PHE A 245 -10.06 -10.38 -9.49
CA PHE A 245 -8.95 -10.26 -8.54
C PHE A 245 -9.16 -11.21 -7.38
N ASP A 246 -8.07 -11.79 -6.94
CA ASP A 246 -8.04 -12.71 -5.83
C ASP A 246 -6.78 -12.42 -5.01
N THR A 247 -6.97 -11.91 -3.80
CA THR A 247 -5.83 -11.59 -2.89
C THR A 247 -4.81 -12.73 -2.72
N LEU A 248 -5.20 -14.01 -2.78
CA LEU A 248 -4.28 -15.15 -2.70
C LEU A 248 -3.40 -15.31 -3.94
N ASN A 249 -3.92 -14.92 -5.11
CA ASN A 249 -3.21 -15.06 -6.38
C ASN A 249 -2.46 -13.79 -6.80
N ASN A 250 -2.90 -12.64 -6.28
CA ASN A 250 -2.46 -11.32 -6.70
C ASN A 250 -1.45 -10.65 -5.77
N LEU A 251 -1.54 -10.91 -4.46
CA LEU A 251 -0.64 -10.32 -3.47
C LEU A 251 0.53 -11.27 -3.18
N PRO A 252 1.68 -10.74 -2.72
CA PRO A 252 2.82 -11.57 -2.32
C PRO A 252 2.40 -12.65 -1.30
N PRO A 253 2.88 -13.89 -1.46
CA PRO A 253 2.46 -15.03 -0.63
C PRO A 253 2.94 -14.92 0.83
N ASN A 254 3.95 -14.09 1.10
CA ASN A 254 4.42 -13.79 2.45
C ASN A 254 3.55 -12.74 3.18
N TRP A 255 2.56 -12.15 2.52
CA TRP A 255 1.60 -11.24 3.17
C TRP A 255 0.47 -12.04 3.80
N PHE A 256 0.17 -11.76 5.07
CA PHE A 256 -0.83 -12.50 5.83
C PHE A 256 -2.25 -12.10 5.40
N GLN A 257 -3.02 -13.06 4.90
CA GLN A 257 -4.41 -12.86 4.52
C GLN A 257 -5.33 -13.10 5.73
N ILE A 258 -6.13 -12.10 6.10
CA ILE A 258 -7.15 -12.21 7.15
C ILE A 258 -8.45 -12.63 6.48
N GLU A 259 -8.89 -13.86 6.75
CA GLU A 259 -10.15 -14.40 6.23
C GLU A 259 -11.36 -13.64 6.79
N GLU A 260 -12.35 -13.36 5.93
CA GLU A 260 -13.55 -12.62 6.34
C GLU A 260 -14.39 -13.34 7.42
N ASN A 261 -14.27 -14.67 7.53
CA ASN A 261 -14.96 -15.45 8.55
C ASN A 261 -14.26 -15.46 9.93
N LEU A 262 -12.99 -15.06 10.01
CA LEU A 262 -12.27 -14.84 11.27
C LEU A 262 -12.65 -13.48 11.89
N ILE A 263 -13.16 -12.56 11.06
CA ILE A 263 -13.62 -11.22 11.43
C ILE A 263 -14.96 -11.29 12.19
N SER A 264 -15.81 -12.29 11.89
CA SER A 264 -17.15 -12.45 12.48
C SER A 264 -17.22 -13.32 13.75
N LYS A 265 -16.13 -14.03 14.11
CA LYS A 265 -16.09 -14.91 15.30
C LYS A 265 -15.58 -14.24 16.58
N ASN A 266 -15.15 -12.98 16.50
CA ASN A 266 -14.57 -12.22 17.61
C ASN A 266 -15.42 -10.98 17.98
N ILE A 267 -16.71 -10.99 17.65
CA ILE A 267 -17.71 -10.01 18.11
C ILE A 267 -18.50 -10.62 19.27
#